data_AF-A0AA37SM63-F1
#
_entry.id   AF-A0AA37SM63-F1
#
_cell.length_a   1.000
_cell.length_b   1.000
_cell.length_c   1.000
_cell.angle_alpha   90.00
_cell.angle_beta   90.00
_cell.angle_gamma   90.00
#
_symmetry.space_group_name_H-M   'P 1'
#
loop_
_entity.id
_entity.type
_entity.pdbx_description
1 polymer ?
#
loop_
_entity_poly.entity_id
_entity_poly.type
_entity_poly.pdbx_seq_one_letter_code
_entity_poly.pdbx_strand_id
1 'polypeptide(L)'
;MSVSSLLVPHKLNETIGIRTADAMIATVPDFPEHLEQLASFIEAKKPADVEELMEALPDVSLKNAAQSIIESWYTGAVQGASTISVISYEEALMFKVTSDVMTIPSYAISGPNGWTADAPPLSQLPIF
;
A
#
# COMPACT_ATOMS: atom_id res chain seq x y z
N MET A 1 -11.32 -3.26 3.44
CA MET A 1 -10.92 -3.41 2.03
C MET A 1 -11.37 -2.25 1.14
N SER A 2 -12.62 -1.79 1.18
CA SER A 2 -13.13 -0.70 0.33
C SER A 2 -12.21 0.54 0.30
N VAL A 3 -11.80 1.05 1.47
CA VAL A 3 -10.88 2.20 1.58
C VAL A 3 -9.55 1.91 0.87
N SER A 4 -8.91 0.78 1.15
CA SER A 4 -7.65 0.41 0.51
C SER A 4 -7.76 0.21 -1.00
N SER A 5 -8.88 -0.32 -1.49
CA SER A 5 -9.09 -0.53 -2.94
C SER A 5 -9.20 0.76 -3.72
N LEU A 6 -9.66 1.85 -3.10
CA LEU A 6 -9.63 3.19 -3.70
C LEU A 6 -8.24 3.82 -3.61
N LEU A 7 -7.59 3.72 -2.44
CA LEU A 7 -6.28 4.31 -2.20
C LEU A 7 -5.13 3.66 -2.99
N VAL A 8 -5.28 2.38 -3.34
CA VAL A 8 -4.21 1.60 -3.97
C VAL A 8 -4.78 0.92 -5.22
N PRO A 9 -4.43 1.39 -6.44
CA PRO A 9 -4.99 0.91 -7.71
C PRO A 9 -4.35 -0.42 -8.16
N HIS A 10 -4.32 -1.40 -7.27
CA HIS A 10 -3.78 -2.74 -7.50
C HIS A 10 -4.76 -3.83 -7.03
N LYS A 11 -4.58 -5.06 -7.52
CA LYS A 11 -5.30 -6.21 -6.95
C LYS A 11 -4.72 -6.54 -5.57
N LEU A 12 -5.47 -6.22 -4.52
CA LEU A 12 -5.07 -6.41 -3.13
C LEU A 12 -5.47 -7.80 -2.60
N ASN A 13 -4.65 -8.35 -1.70
CA ASN A 13 -4.94 -9.59 -0.99
C ASN A 13 -5.76 -9.30 0.29
N GLU A 14 -6.99 -9.81 0.37
CA GLU A 14 -7.89 -9.52 1.49
C GLU A 14 -7.35 -9.95 2.86
N THR A 15 -6.67 -11.10 2.93
CA THR A 15 -6.08 -11.58 4.19
C THR A 15 -5.00 -10.65 4.70
N ILE A 16 -4.17 -10.10 3.80
CA ILE A 16 -3.18 -9.08 4.17
C ILE A 16 -3.88 -7.81 4.64
N GLY A 17 -4.92 -7.37 3.93
CA GLY A 17 -5.67 -6.17 4.30
C GLY A 17 -6.29 -6.26 5.70
N ILE A 18 -6.85 -7.42 6.07
CA ILE A 18 -7.37 -7.67 7.42
C ILE A 18 -6.23 -7.57 8.46
N ARG A 19 -5.11 -8.28 8.25
CA ARG A 19 -3.98 -8.26 9.19
C ARG A 19 -3.34 -6.89 9.34
N THR A 20 -3.26 -6.13 8.25
CA THR A 20 -2.78 -4.74 8.25
C THR A 20 -3.73 -3.85 9.08
N ALA A 21 -5.03 -3.96 8.87
CA ALA A 21 -6.02 -3.20 9.64
C ALA A 21 -5.94 -3.53 11.14
N ASP A 22 -5.86 -4.81 11.52
CA ASP A 22 -5.72 -5.23 12.91
C ASP A 22 -4.45 -4.65 13.55
N ALA A 23 -3.32 -4.67 12.85
CA ALA A 23 -2.07 -4.09 13.33
C ALA A 23 -2.13 -2.57 13.47
N MET A 24 -2.79 -1.87 12.53
CA MET A 24 -2.99 -0.43 12.61
C MET A 24 -3.88 -0.06 13.79
N ILE A 25 -5.00 -0.76 13.99
CA ILE A 25 -5.89 -0.57 15.14
C ILE A 25 -5.13 -0.75 16.46
N ALA A 26 -4.21 -1.71 16.53
CA ALA A 26 -3.45 -2.00 17.73
C ALA A 26 -2.31 -1.01 18.03
N THR A 27 -1.76 -0.32 17.02
CA THR A 27 -0.47 0.39 17.16
C THR A 27 -0.46 1.84 16.68
N VAL A 28 -1.45 2.26 15.89
CA VAL A 28 -1.58 3.61 15.35
C VAL A 28 -2.67 4.35 16.13
N PRO A 29 -2.34 5.47 16.81
CA PRO A 29 -3.32 6.27 17.55
C PRO A 29 -4.48 6.72 16.66
N ASP A 30 -5.70 6.70 17.22
CA ASP A 30 -6.93 7.19 16.59
C ASP A 30 -7.28 6.55 15.24
N PHE A 31 -6.57 5.47 14.84
CA PHE A 31 -6.77 4.82 13.55
C PHE A 31 -8.19 4.28 13.32
N PRO A 32 -8.87 3.66 14.32
CA PRO A 32 -10.25 3.22 14.14
C PRO A 32 -11.19 4.36 13.73
N GLU A 33 -11.05 5.54 14.37
CA GLU A 33 -11.85 6.72 14.07
C GLU A 33 -11.52 7.29 12.69
N HIS A 34 -10.23 7.43 12.36
CA HIS A 34 -9.82 7.88 11.04
C HIS A 34 -10.29 6.94 9.92
N LEU A 35 -10.26 5.62 10.15
CA LEU A 35 -10.72 4.64 9.16
C LEU A 35 -12.23 4.77 8.91
N GLU A 36 -13.04 4.96 9.95
CA GLU A 36 -14.48 5.19 9.83
C GLU A 36 -14.79 6.51 9.11
N GLN A 37 -14.07 7.57 9.45
CA GLN A 37 -14.19 8.88 8.80
C GLN A 37 -13.82 8.81 7.31
N LEU A 38 -12.72 8.12 6.96
CA LEU A 38 -12.33 7.88 5.56
C LEU A 38 -13.41 7.09 4.81
N ALA A 39 -13.89 5.98 5.38
CA ALA A 39 -14.93 5.18 4.76
C ALA A 39 -16.22 5.98 4.51
N SER A 40 -16.64 6.77 5.51
CA SER A 40 -17.82 7.63 5.42
C SER A 40 -17.65 8.74 4.37
N PHE A 41 -16.46 9.34 4.29
CA PHE A 41 -16.15 10.37 3.31
C PHE A 41 -16.19 9.81 1.88
N ILE A 42 -15.59 8.63 1.67
CA ILE A 42 -15.59 7.94 0.38
C ILE A 42 -17.02 7.61 -0.06
N GLU A 43 -17.86 7.10 0.82
CA GLU A 43 -19.25 6.78 0.49
C GLU A 43 -20.08 8.04 0.15
N ALA A 44 -19.83 9.14 0.87
CA ALA A 44 -20.55 10.40 0.69
C ALA A 44 -20.14 11.16 -0.57
N LYS A 45 -18.84 11.18 -0.89
CA LYS A 45 -18.29 11.98 -2.01
C LYS A 45 -18.10 11.17 -3.29
N LYS A 46 -17.91 9.85 -3.19
CA LYS A 46 -17.66 8.95 -4.31
C LYS A 46 -16.56 9.46 -5.26
N PRO A 47 -15.37 9.79 -4.73
CA PRO A 47 -14.25 10.20 -5.57
C PRO A 47 -13.90 9.10 -6.58
N ALA A 48 -13.46 9.49 -7.77
CA ALA A 48 -13.11 8.56 -8.84
C ALA A 48 -11.81 7.78 -8.55
N ASP A 49 -10.83 8.44 -7.93
CA ASP A 49 -9.50 7.92 -7.67
C ASP A 49 -8.90 8.46 -6.36
N VAL A 50 -7.64 8.07 -6.10
CA VAL A 50 -6.90 8.48 -4.91
C VAL A 50 -6.53 9.96 -4.96
N GLU A 51 -6.22 10.51 -6.13
CA GLU A 51 -5.91 11.92 -6.32
C GLU A 51 -7.10 12.80 -5.93
N GLU A 52 -8.29 12.53 -6.48
CA GLU A 52 -9.51 13.26 -6.15
C GLU A 52 -9.86 13.13 -4.66
N LEU A 53 -9.71 11.93 -4.07
CA LEU A 53 -9.90 11.73 -2.64
C LEU A 53 -8.95 12.60 -1.82
N MET A 54 -7.64 12.53 -2.09
CA MET A 54 -6.60 13.21 -1.30
C MET A 54 -6.70 14.73 -1.40
N GLU A 55 -7.15 15.26 -2.54
CA GLU A 55 -7.48 16.69 -2.69
C GLU A 55 -8.70 17.07 -1.85
N ALA A 56 -9.75 16.25 -1.88
CA ALA A 56 -11.03 16.53 -1.22
C ALA A 56 -11.01 16.36 0.31
N LEU A 57 -10.08 15.57 0.87
CA LEU A 57 -9.99 15.34 2.32
C LEU A 57 -9.78 16.65 3.09
N PRO A 58 -10.58 16.91 4.15
CA PRO A 58 -10.67 18.23 4.76
C PRO A 58 -9.54 18.56 5.74
N ASP A 59 -8.89 17.54 6.32
CA ASP A 59 -7.90 17.70 7.38
C ASP A 59 -6.63 16.89 7.12
N VAL A 60 -5.49 17.39 7.63
CA VAL A 60 -4.17 16.78 7.48
C VAL A 60 -4.08 15.42 8.17
N SER A 61 -4.77 15.19 9.28
CA SER A 61 -4.80 13.91 10.00
C SER A 61 -5.40 12.80 9.13
N LEU A 62 -6.51 13.07 8.44
CA LEU A 62 -7.13 12.13 7.51
C LEU A 62 -6.26 11.85 6.30
N LYS A 63 -5.58 12.87 5.75
CA LYS A 63 -4.59 12.68 4.68
C LYS A 63 -3.44 11.79 5.14
N ASN A 64 -2.92 12.01 6.35
CA ASN A 64 -1.88 11.19 6.94
C ASN A 64 -2.35 9.75 7.21
N ALA A 65 -3.60 9.55 7.65
CA ALA A 65 -4.17 8.22 7.83
C ALA A 65 -4.30 7.47 6.49
N ALA A 66 -4.80 8.14 5.44
CA ALA A 66 -4.87 7.59 4.09
C ALA A 66 -3.47 7.23 3.55
N GLN A 67 -2.51 8.14 3.72
CA GLN A 67 -1.11 7.93 3.37
C GLN A 67 -0.51 6.74 4.13
N SER A 68 -0.79 6.59 5.43
CA SER A 68 -0.30 5.46 6.23
C SER A 68 -0.85 4.12 5.74
N ILE A 69 -2.12 4.09 5.29
CA ILE A 69 -2.71 2.91 4.62
C ILE A 69 -1.93 2.57 3.36
N ILE A 70 -1.67 3.54 2.48
CA ILE A 70 -0.89 3.35 1.26
C ILE A 70 0.51 2.82 1.61
N GLU A 71 1.22 3.48 2.51
CA GLU A 71 2.56 3.09 2.94
C GLU A 71 2.61 1.65 3.45
N SER A 72 1.60 1.21 4.21
CA SER A 72 1.56 -0.16 4.72
C SER A 72 1.42 -1.22 3.62
N TRP A 73 0.72 -0.91 2.53
CA TRP A 73 0.63 -1.81 1.38
C TRP A 73 1.95 -1.86 0.60
N TYR A 74 2.61 -0.71 0.42
CA TYR A 74 3.86 -0.65 -0.33
C TYR A 74 5.03 -1.26 0.42
N THR A 75 5.15 -1.00 1.72
CA THR A 75 6.23 -1.52 2.57
C THR A 75 5.96 -2.93 3.10
N GLY A 76 4.68 -3.34 3.14
CA GLY A 76 4.27 -4.58 3.78
C GLY A 76 4.36 -4.55 5.31
N ALA A 77 4.50 -3.35 5.90
CA ALA A 77 4.68 -3.14 7.33
C ALA A 77 3.81 -1.99 7.84
N VAL A 78 3.40 -2.07 9.11
CA VAL A 78 2.69 -1.01 9.81
C VAL A 78 3.65 -0.29 10.74
N GLN A 79 3.79 1.02 10.55
CA GLN A 79 4.54 1.90 11.43
C GLN A 79 3.62 2.39 12.55
N GLY A 80 3.77 1.80 13.75
CA GLY A 80 3.13 2.30 14.96
C GLY A 80 3.94 3.42 15.61
N ALA A 81 3.43 3.94 16.74
CA ALA A 81 4.07 5.04 17.47
C ALA A 81 5.50 4.72 17.97
N SER A 82 5.75 3.46 18.36
CA SER A 82 7.04 3.01 18.92
C SER A 82 7.50 1.65 18.40
N THR A 83 6.73 1.02 17.52
CA THR A 83 7.00 -0.32 17.00
C THR A 83 6.70 -0.39 15.51
N ILE A 84 7.34 -1.35 14.84
CA ILE A 84 7.06 -1.67 13.43
C ILE A 84 6.57 -3.11 13.40
N SER A 85 5.41 -3.32 12.78
CA SER A 85 4.84 -4.66 12.59
C SER A 85 4.96 -5.06 11.12
N VAL A 86 5.80 -6.05 10.82
CA VAL A 86 5.89 -6.62 9.46
C VAL A 86 4.68 -7.53 9.24
N ILE A 87 3.84 -7.19 8.27
CA ILE A 87 2.60 -7.93 7.97
C ILE A 87 2.84 -8.96 6.86
N SER A 88 3.47 -8.52 5.78
CA SER A 88 3.86 -9.37 4.65
C SER A 88 5.10 -8.84 3.97
N TYR A 89 6.11 -9.69 3.79
CA TYR A 89 7.35 -9.32 3.12
C TYR A 89 7.29 -9.56 1.61
N GLU A 90 6.83 -10.74 1.20
CA GLU A 90 6.75 -11.14 -0.21
C GLU A 90 5.70 -10.33 -0.99
N GLU A 91 4.60 -9.94 -0.35
CA GLU A 91 3.47 -9.26 -1.00
C GLU A 91 3.55 -7.72 -0.91
N ALA A 92 4.63 -7.18 -0.34
CA ALA A 92 4.86 -5.74 -0.29
C ALA A 92 4.90 -5.16 -1.71
N LEU A 93 4.03 -4.18 -2.00
CA LEU A 93 3.81 -3.75 -3.38
C LEU A 93 5.03 -3.07 -4.02
N MET A 94 5.94 -2.51 -3.22
CA MET A 94 7.16 -1.90 -3.74
C MET A 94 8.04 -2.88 -4.53
N PHE A 95 7.97 -4.18 -4.21
CA PHE A 95 8.71 -5.21 -4.96
C PHE A 95 8.04 -5.58 -6.28
N LYS A 96 6.73 -5.38 -6.44
CA LYS A 96 6.01 -5.79 -7.65
C LYS A 96 6.44 -4.98 -8.87
N VAL A 97 6.70 -3.68 -8.68
CA VAL A 97 7.04 -2.74 -9.76
C VAL A 97 8.38 -3.06 -10.44
N THR A 98 9.30 -3.72 -9.73
CA THR A 98 10.65 -4.05 -10.23
C THR A 98 10.89 -5.55 -10.36
N SER A 99 9.84 -6.37 -10.22
CA SER A 99 9.94 -7.84 -10.13
C SER A 99 10.46 -8.52 -11.40
N ASP A 100 10.47 -7.83 -12.52
CA ASP A 100 11.02 -8.26 -13.81
C ASP A 100 12.56 -8.19 -13.86
N VAL A 101 13.18 -7.38 -12.99
CA VAL A 101 14.64 -7.17 -12.91
C VAL A 101 15.21 -7.52 -11.55
N MET A 102 14.56 -7.04 -10.49
CA MET A 102 15.02 -7.10 -9.12
C MET A 102 14.38 -8.26 -8.38
N THR A 103 15.21 -9.02 -7.66
CA THR A 103 14.72 -10.04 -6.73
C THR A 103 14.37 -9.42 -5.38
N ILE A 104 13.34 -9.95 -4.71
CA ILE A 104 13.11 -9.67 -3.30
C ILE A 104 14.32 -10.22 -2.51
N PRO A 105 14.96 -9.44 -1.62
CA PRO A 105 16.08 -9.96 -0.84
C PRO A 105 15.71 -11.27 -0.13
N SER A 106 16.61 -12.24 -0.07
CA SER A 106 16.40 -13.65 0.37
C SER A 106 15.58 -14.57 -0.55
N TYR A 107 15.00 -14.07 -1.65
CA TYR A 107 14.32 -14.88 -2.66
C TYR A 107 15.14 -14.93 -3.95
N ALA A 108 15.39 -16.13 -4.48
CA ALA A 108 16.00 -16.30 -5.79
C ALA A 108 14.89 -16.38 -6.87
N ILE A 109 14.96 -15.53 -7.90
CA ILE A 109 14.02 -15.56 -9.05
C ILE A 109 14.62 -16.32 -10.24
N SER A 110 15.94 -16.35 -10.35
CA SER A 110 16.69 -16.97 -11.45
C SER A 110 17.90 -17.75 -10.94
N GLY A 111 18.59 -18.42 -11.85
CA GLY A 111 19.86 -19.07 -11.55
C GLY A 111 20.91 -18.09 -10.97
N PRO A 112 22.04 -18.61 -10.46
CA PRO A 112 23.08 -17.76 -9.91
C PRO A 112 23.58 -16.72 -10.94
N ASN A 113 24.07 -15.57 -10.46
CA ASN A 113 24.68 -14.51 -11.26
C ASN A 113 23.74 -13.74 -12.21
N GLY A 114 22.43 -13.68 -11.93
CA GLY A 114 21.46 -12.92 -12.73
C GLY A 114 21.74 -11.42 -12.85
N TRP A 115 22.60 -10.84 -12.02
CA TRP A 115 22.96 -9.41 -12.05
C TRP A 115 23.74 -8.97 -13.30
N THR A 116 24.23 -9.90 -14.13
CA THR A 116 24.86 -9.59 -15.42
C THR A 116 23.91 -9.70 -16.61
N ALA A 117 22.65 -10.06 -16.39
CA ALA A 117 21.67 -10.16 -17.46
C ALA A 117 21.24 -8.76 -17.94
N ASP A 118 20.94 -8.65 -19.24
CA ASP A 118 20.35 -7.43 -19.78
C ASP A 118 18.96 -7.21 -19.18
N ALA A 119 18.71 -6.00 -18.67
CA ALA A 119 17.38 -5.63 -18.22
C ALA A 119 16.41 -5.62 -19.42
N PRO A 120 15.18 -6.13 -19.26
CA PRO A 120 14.15 -5.97 -20.27
C PRO A 120 13.95 -4.46 -20.54
N PRO A 121 13.63 -4.09 -21.79
CA PRO A 121 13.33 -2.70 -22.10
C PRO A 121 12.12 -2.24 -21.29
N LEU A 122 12.12 -0.96 -20.88
CA LEU A 122 10.97 -0.37 -20.23
C LEU A 122 9.72 -0.61 -21.07
N SER A 123 8.72 -1.28 -20.49
CA SER A 123 7.40 -1.33 -21.08
C SER A 123 6.90 0.10 -21.27
N GLN A 124 6.17 0.37 -22.36
CA GLN A 124 5.56 1.68 -22.55
C GLN A 124 4.72 2.02 -21.30
N LEU A 125 4.96 3.20 -20.72
CA LEU A 125 4.13 3.69 -19.63
C LEU A 125 2.68 3.74 -20.14
N PRO A 126 1.70 3.29 -19.34
CA PRO A 126 0.30 3.43 -19.72
C PRO A 126 0.01 4.89 -20.03
N ILE A 127 -0.59 5.13 -21.20
CA ILE A 127 -1.11 6.43 -21.59
C ILE A 127 -2.52 6.49 -20.98
N PHE A 128 -2.71 7.40 -20.03
CA PHE A 128 -4.01 7.69 -19.41
C PHE A 128 -4.70 8.82 -20.16
#